data_AF-E3J493-F1
#
_entry.id   AF-E3J493-F1
#
_cell.length_a   1.000
_cell.length_b   1.000
_cell.length_c   1.000
_cell.angle_alpha   90.00
_cell.angle_beta   90.00
_cell.angle_gamma   90.00
#
_symmetry.space_group_name_H-M   'P 1'
#
loop_
_entity.id
_entity.type
_entity.pdbx_description
1 polymer ?
#
loop_
_entity_poly.entity_id
_entity_poly.type
_entity_poly.pdbx_seq_one_letter_code
_entity_poly.pdbx_strand_id
1 'polypeptide(L)'
;MSCDVGNLGRVGSRWAAADRVTVGGPPSRDRSRLMIALGQRRDATAGTAARRKGVLALARITELAQTGTVLNDQPEVRLSLQVTGPGLAFGTAARVAVGGARRANVDAGQLVVLVDPASREYQIDWDRSALVNGLVPARFALTGGGVRDLTGQTGPIMEILQILWAHNVSLSRMSEPGTDPAVGEQVQAVLRAAATR
;
A
#
# COMPACT_ATOMS: atom_id res chain seq x y z
N MET A 1 -23.44 23.29 -78.90
CA MET A 1 -24.21 22.15 -78.35
C MET A 1 -23.47 21.66 -77.12
N SER A 2 -23.97 22.02 -75.94
CA SER A 2 -24.73 21.14 -75.02
C SER A 2 -23.75 20.48 -74.02
N CYS A 3 -23.68 21.02 -72.80
CA CYS A 3 -24.27 20.47 -71.56
C CYS A 3 -23.40 19.35 -70.93
N ASP A 4 -23.41 19.03 -69.65
CA ASP A 4 -23.79 19.64 -68.37
C ASP A 4 -23.42 18.58 -67.31
N VAL A 5 -23.07 19.02 -66.09
CA VAL A 5 -23.20 18.40 -64.75
C VAL A 5 -23.01 16.88 -64.55
N GLY A 6 -22.26 16.52 -63.49
CA GLY A 6 -22.35 15.14 -63.00
C GLY A 6 -21.55 14.71 -61.78
N ASN A 7 -21.77 15.38 -60.63
CA ASN A 7 -21.85 14.76 -59.31
C ASN A 7 -20.58 14.44 -58.48
N LEU A 8 -20.67 14.92 -57.24
CA LEU A 8 -19.75 14.83 -56.11
C LEU A 8 -19.94 13.50 -55.38
N GLY A 9 -18.84 12.77 -55.17
CA GLY A 9 -18.78 11.61 -54.27
C GLY A 9 -17.82 11.86 -53.12
N ARG A 10 -18.38 12.23 -51.97
CA ARG A 10 -17.73 12.45 -50.67
C ARG A 10 -17.45 11.10 -49.98
N VAL A 11 -16.19 10.80 -49.63
CA VAL A 11 -15.69 10.16 -48.37
C VAL A 11 -14.16 10.37 -48.41
N GLY A 12 -13.42 10.97 -47.48
CA GLY A 12 -13.58 11.17 -46.05
C GLY A 12 -12.48 10.39 -45.32
N SER A 13 -11.26 10.93 -45.18
CA SER A 13 -10.23 10.51 -44.19
C SER A 13 -9.03 11.47 -44.19
N ARG A 14 -9.09 12.52 -43.36
CA ARG A 14 -7.91 13.29 -42.91
C ARG A 14 -8.12 13.54 -41.42
N TRP A 15 -7.25 12.97 -40.58
CA TRP A 15 -7.11 13.40 -39.19
C TRP A 15 -5.73 14.02 -39.06
N ALA A 16 -5.72 15.34 -39.03
CA ALA A 16 -4.61 16.17 -38.63
C ALA A 16 -5.09 17.07 -37.49
N ALA A 17 -4.23 17.14 -36.47
CA ALA A 17 -3.94 18.29 -35.60
C ALA A 17 -5.07 19.01 -34.83
N ALA A 18 -4.78 19.11 -33.53
CA ALA A 18 -5.04 20.24 -32.64
C ALA A 18 -6.49 20.66 -32.42
N ASP A 19 -6.93 20.53 -31.17
CA ASP A 19 -7.87 21.53 -30.65
C ASP A 19 -7.51 21.99 -29.25
N ARG A 20 -7.62 23.30 -29.09
CA ARG A 20 -7.24 24.12 -27.94
C ARG A 20 -8.53 24.63 -27.35
N VAL A 21 -8.90 24.20 -26.14
CA VAL A 21 -10.01 24.81 -25.39
C VAL A 21 -9.47 25.74 -24.33
N THR A 22 -9.84 27.01 -24.47
CA THR A 22 -9.71 28.06 -23.44
C THR A 22 -11.08 28.21 -22.79
N VAL A 23 -11.18 28.12 -21.46
CA VAL A 23 -12.28 28.73 -20.71
C VAL A 23 -11.70 29.30 -19.42
N GLY A 24 -11.89 30.60 -19.21
CA GLY A 24 -11.57 31.30 -17.97
C GLY A 24 -12.82 31.83 -17.26
N GLY A 25 -12.78 31.81 -15.93
CA GLY A 25 -13.59 32.63 -15.00
C GLY A 25 -14.36 31.85 -13.91
N PRO A 26 -14.54 32.41 -12.69
CA PRO A 26 -13.57 32.86 -11.68
C PRO A 26 -13.66 31.99 -10.38
N PRO A 27 -12.80 32.21 -9.34
CA PRO A 27 -12.57 31.21 -8.30
C PRO A 27 -13.57 31.30 -7.13
N SER A 28 -14.27 30.20 -6.84
CA SER A 28 -15.00 30.03 -5.58
C SER A 28 -14.17 29.17 -4.60
N ARG A 29 -13.48 29.87 -3.70
CA ARG A 29 -13.02 29.45 -2.36
C ARG A 29 -12.77 27.95 -2.17
N ASP A 30 -11.62 27.55 -2.67
CA ASP A 30 -10.87 26.39 -2.24
C ASP A 30 -10.45 26.53 -0.76
N ARG A 31 -10.89 25.59 0.08
CA ARG A 31 -10.18 25.19 1.30
C ARG A 31 -10.13 23.67 1.36
N SER A 32 -9.35 23.12 0.45
CA SER A 32 -8.32 22.12 0.75
C SER A 32 -8.83 20.81 1.35
N ARG A 33 -9.69 20.12 0.59
CA ARG A 33 -9.69 18.65 0.58
C ARG A 33 -8.55 18.18 -0.31
N LEU A 34 -7.37 17.99 0.27
CA LEU A 34 -6.27 17.33 -0.42
C LEU A 34 -5.58 16.36 0.54
N MET A 35 -6.10 15.14 0.62
CA MET A 35 -5.34 14.01 1.12
C MET A 35 -4.67 13.36 -0.09
N ILE A 36 -3.41 13.70 -0.33
CA ILE A 36 -2.58 12.94 -1.26
C ILE A 36 -2.01 11.75 -0.48
N ALA A 37 -2.55 10.56 -0.73
CA ALA A 37 -1.83 9.32 -0.48
C ALA A 37 -0.74 9.19 -1.57
N LEU A 38 0.49 9.62 -1.29
CA LEU A 38 1.61 9.38 -2.19
C LEU A 38 2.14 7.96 -1.96
N GLY A 39 1.93 7.10 -2.98
CA GLY A 39 2.64 5.84 -3.14
C GLY A 39 1.80 4.57 -2.96
N GLN A 40 0.86 4.30 -3.87
CA GLN A 40 0.26 2.97 -4.02
C GLN A 40 0.30 2.57 -5.51
N ARG A 41 1.26 1.73 -5.88
CA ARG A 41 1.12 0.89 -7.07
C ARG A 41 0.07 -0.17 -6.74
N ARG A 42 -0.85 -0.40 -7.68
CA ARG A 42 -1.92 -1.39 -7.54
C ARG A 42 -1.35 -2.80 -7.71
N ASP A 43 -0.90 -3.44 -6.64
CA ASP A 43 -0.65 -4.88 -6.66
C ASP A 43 -1.95 -5.62 -6.35
N ALA A 44 -2.75 -5.79 -7.39
CA ALA A 44 -3.98 -6.58 -7.39
C ALA A 44 -3.73 -7.95 -8.02
N THR A 45 -2.88 -8.81 -7.44
CA THR A 45 -2.92 -10.25 -7.74
C THR A 45 -2.16 -11.10 -6.71
N ALA A 46 -2.77 -12.25 -6.36
CA ALA A 46 -2.32 -13.35 -5.48
C ALA A 46 -2.78 -13.29 -4.00
N GLY A 47 -3.64 -14.25 -3.61
CA GLY A 47 -3.94 -14.59 -2.22
C GLY A 47 -5.36 -14.30 -1.69
N THR A 48 -6.42 -14.56 -2.47
CA THR A 48 -7.82 -14.28 -2.04
C THR A 48 -8.37 -15.19 -0.94
N ALA A 49 -7.71 -16.31 -0.61
CA ALA A 49 -8.16 -17.23 0.45
C ALA A 49 -7.67 -16.84 1.86
N ALA A 50 -6.38 -16.46 2.00
CA ALA A 50 -5.80 -16.03 3.28
C ALA A 50 -6.32 -14.66 3.75
N ARG A 51 -6.86 -13.86 2.82
CA ARG A 51 -7.24 -12.45 3.03
C ARG A 51 -8.43 -12.24 3.97
N ARG A 52 -9.17 -13.30 4.36
CA ARG A 52 -10.36 -13.17 5.23
C ARG A 52 -10.21 -13.80 6.62
N LYS A 53 -9.10 -14.50 6.91
CA LYS A 53 -8.87 -15.17 8.21
C LYS A 53 -7.44 -15.07 8.75
N GLY A 54 -6.51 -14.52 7.98
CA GLY A 54 -5.12 -14.42 8.44
C GLY A 54 -4.94 -13.36 9.53
N VAL A 55 -3.90 -13.53 10.35
CA VAL A 55 -3.46 -12.57 11.36
C VAL A 55 -2.31 -11.76 10.79
N LEU A 56 -2.40 -10.43 10.87
CA LEU A 56 -1.31 -9.55 10.48
C LEU A 56 -0.25 -9.51 11.60
N ALA A 57 0.96 -9.97 11.31
CA ALA A 57 2.05 -10.11 12.26
C ALA A 57 3.33 -9.41 11.78
N LEU A 58 4.22 -9.17 12.73
CA LEU A 58 5.55 -8.62 12.47
C LEU A 58 6.57 -9.76 12.49
N ALA A 59 7.33 -9.90 11.41
CA ALA A 59 8.45 -10.81 11.30
C ALA A 59 9.76 -10.01 11.39
N ARG A 60 10.61 -10.34 12.36
CA ARG A 60 11.98 -9.82 12.43
C ARG A 60 12.92 -10.79 11.73
N ILE A 61 13.76 -10.28 10.83
CA ILE A 61 14.82 -11.06 10.21
C ILE A 61 15.90 -11.30 11.27
N THR A 62 16.15 -12.56 11.62
CA THR A 62 17.19 -12.95 12.58
C THR A 62 18.48 -13.37 11.88
N GLU A 63 18.39 -13.79 10.62
CA GLU A 63 19.52 -14.21 9.82
C GLU A 63 19.22 -14.00 8.33
N LEU A 64 20.25 -13.68 7.57
CA LEU A 64 20.21 -13.57 6.11
C LEU A 64 21.35 -14.39 5.53
N ALA A 65 21.02 -15.35 4.68
CA ALA A 65 21.98 -16.18 3.96
C ALA A 65 21.75 -16.07 2.46
N GLN A 66 22.82 -15.86 1.69
CA GLN A 66 22.74 -15.93 0.23
C GLN A 66 22.64 -17.39 -0.18
N THR A 67 21.74 -17.71 -1.12
CA THR A 67 21.58 -19.08 -1.62
C THR A 67 22.48 -19.38 -2.81
N GLY A 68 23.08 -18.35 -3.42
CA GLY A 68 23.86 -18.48 -4.66
C GLY A 68 23.00 -18.76 -5.90
N THR A 69 21.68 -18.79 -5.74
CA THR A 69 20.70 -19.02 -6.80
C THR A 69 20.07 -17.70 -7.24
N VAL A 70 19.70 -17.63 -8.52
CA VAL A 70 18.94 -16.52 -9.10
C VAL A 70 17.57 -17.06 -9.48
N LEU A 71 16.52 -16.35 -9.07
CA LEU A 71 15.13 -16.66 -9.40
C LEU A 71 14.52 -15.46 -10.12
N ASN A 72 14.03 -15.68 -11.35
CA ASN A 72 13.48 -14.61 -12.21
C ASN A 72 14.46 -13.43 -12.37
N ASP A 73 15.73 -13.71 -12.65
CA ASP A 73 16.83 -12.74 -12.78
C ASP A 73 17.08 -11.88 -11.53
N GLN A 74 16.55 -12.28 -10.37
CA GLN A 74 16.80 -11.63 -9.08
C GLN A 74 17.55 -12.58 -8.15
N PRO A 75 18.50 -12.08 -7.35
CA PRO A 75 19.20 -12.91 -6.37
C PRO A 75 18.19 -13.46 -5.36
N GLU A 76 18.24 -14.76 -5.12
CA GLU A 76 17.48 -15.39 -4.05
C GLU A 76 18.29 -15.33 -2.75
N VAL A 77 17.60 -15.09 -1.64
CA VAL A 77 18.18 -15.17 -0.30
C VAL A 77 17.29 -16.02 0.58
N ARG A 78 17.91 -16.68 1.55
CA ARG A 78 17.23 -17.34 2.66
C ARG A 78 17.18 -16.38 3.84
N LEU A 79 15.98 -16.14 4.35
CA LEU A 79 15.74 -15.33 5.54
C LEU A 79 15.31 -16.27 6.67
N SER A 80 15.96 -16.17 7.83
CA SER A 80 15.43 -16.72 9.07
C SER A 80 14.60 -15.62 9.75
N LEU A 81 13.36 -15.94 10.11
CA LEU A 81 12.36 -14.99 10.59
C LEU A 81 11.87 -15.41 11.98
N GLN A 82 11.81 -14.45 12.89
CA GLN A 82 11.03 -14.56 14.12
C GLN A 82 9.74 -13.79 13.96
N VAL A 83 8.62 -14.52 13.83
CA VAL A 83 7.28 -13.94 13.66
C VAL A 83 6.64 -13.75 15.03
N THR A 84 6.04 -12.57 15.25
CA THR A 84 5.29 -12.19 16.45
C THR A 84 4.04 -11.42 16.06
N GLY A 85 2.90 -11.81 16.62
CA GLY A 85 1.62 -11.13 16.40
C GLY A 85 0.57 -11.54 17.43
N PRO A 86 -0.67 -11.06 17.28
CA PRO A 86 -1.76 -11.42 18.19
C PRO A 86 -1.93 -12.94 18.30
N GLY A 87 -1.63 -13.50 19.48
CA GLY A 87 -1.77 -14.94 19.75
C GLY A 87 -0.77 -15.86 19.04
N LEU A 88 0.28 -15.32 18.41
CA LEU A 88 1.26 -16.11 17.67
C LEU A 88 2.70 -15.64 17.92
N ALA A 89 3.60 -16.61 18.10
CA ALA A 89 5.03 -16.40 18.13
C ALA A 89 5.74 -17.67 17.64
N PHE A 90 6.49 -17.59 16.54
CA PHE A 90 7.21 -18.74 16.00
C PHE A 90 8.38 -18.33 15.10
N GLY A 91 9.39 -19.20 15.02
CA GLY A 91 10.49 -19.09 14.08
C GLY A 91 10.17 -19.80 12.75
N THR A 92 10.62 -19.25 11.63
CA THR A 92 10.48 -19.85 10.31
C THR A 92 11.63 -19.42 9.40
N ALA A 93 11.74 -20.04 8.23
CA ALA A 93 12.65 -19.60 7.18
C ALA A 93 11.92 -19.44 5.85
N ALA A 94 12.28 -18.41 5.09
CA ALA A 94 11.75 -18.12 3.77
C ALA A 94 12.89 -18.10 2.75
N ARG A 95 12.63 -18.54 1.52
CA ARG A 95 13.48 -18.19 0.37
C ARG A 95 12.73 -17.16 -0.46
N VAL A 96 13.38 -16.04 -0.74
CA VAL A 96 12.76 -14.92 -1.46
C VAL A 96 13.72 -14.35 -2.49
N ALA A 97 13.18 -14.09 -3.68
CA ALA A 97 13.83 -13.25 -4.67
C ALA A 97 13.80 -11.79 -4.21
N VAL A 98 14.98 -11.21 -4.00
CA VAL A 98 15.17 -9.85 -3.45
C VAL A 98 15.69 -8.91 -4.53
N GLY A 99 14.76 -8.49 -5.37
CA GLY A 99 14.94 -7.44 -6.37
C GLY A 99 14.33 -6.10 -5.98
N GLY A 100 14.94 -5.00 -6.43
CA GLY A 100 14.40 -3.65 -6.30
C GLY A 100 14.04 -3.26 -4.86
N ALA A 101 12.82 -2.76 -4.66
CA ALA A 101 12.33 -2.27 -3.36
C ALA A 101 12.28 -3.34 -2.25
N ARG A 102 12.28 -4.64 -2.60
CA ARG A 102 12.33 -5.72 -1.60
C ARG A 102 13.66 -5.78 -0.88
N ARG A 103 14.76 -5.44 -1.55
CA ARG A 103 16.09 -5.40 -0.95
C ARG A 103 16.13 -4.43 0.24
N ALA A 104 15.62 -3.21 0.05
CA ALA A 104 15.58 -2.21 1.11
C ALA A 104 14.77 -2.66 2.34
N ASN A 105 13.66 -3.37 2.14
CA ASN A 105 12.89 -3.97 3.23
C ASN A 105 13.66 -5.06 3.98
N VAL A 106 14.38 -5.91 3.25
CA VAL A 106 15.20 -6.97 3.84
C VAL A 106 16.37 -6.38 4.62
N ASP A 107 17.02 -5.35 4.10
CA ASP A 107 18.13 -4.67 4.78
C ASP A 107 17.65 -3.93 6.05
N ALA A 108 16.41 -3.43 6.06
CA ALA A 108 15.79 -2.81 7.23
C ALA A 108 15.39 -3.83 8.33
N GLY A 109 15.29 -5.12 8.00
CA GLY A 109 15.21 -6.20 8.99
C GLY A 109 13.82 -6.50 9.56
N GLN A 110 12.78 -5.74 9.20
CA GLN A 110 11.41 -6.01 9.65
C GLN A 110 10.47 -6.21 8.46
N LEU A 111 9.65 -7.25 8.52
CA LEU A 111 8.70 -7.62 7.49
C LEU A 111 7.31 -7.76 8.08
N VAL A 112 6.31 -7.21 7.41
CA VAL A 112 4.91 -7.46 7.73
C VAL A 112 4.48 -8.74 7.03
N VAL A 113 3.91 -9.67 7.78
CA VAL A 113 3.44 -10.96 7.24
C VAL A 113 1.97 -11.19 7.57
N LEU A 114 1.24 -11.72 6.59
CA LEU A 114 -0.10 -12.24 6.81
C LEU A 114 0.00 -13.74 7.07
N VAL A 115 -0.38 -14.18 8.26
CA VAL A 115 -0.24 -15.58 8.71
C VAL A 115 -1.59 -16.26 8.76
N ASP A 116 -1.73 -17.45 8.20
CA ASP A 116 -2.85 -18.33 8.53
C ASP A 116 -2.58 -18.97 9.91
N PRO A 117 -3.38 -18.68 10.95
CA PRO A 117 -3.13 -19.20 12.29
C PRO A 117 -3.26 -20.72 12.41
N ALA A 118 -3.98 -21.39 11.49
CA ALA A 118 -4.18 -22.84 11.53
C ALA A 118 -2.97 -23.60 10.96
N SER A 119 -2.43 -23.15 9.82
CA SER A 119 -1.31 -23.82 9.15
C SER A 119 0.06 -23.19 9.44
N ARG A 120 0.08 -21.96 9.96
CA ARG A 120 1.28 -21.10 10.07
C ARG A 120 1.93 -20.78 8.73
N GLU A 121 1.24 -21.04 7.63
CA GLU A 121 1.63 -20.51 6.33
C GLU A 121 1.50 -18.99 6.35
N TYR A 122 2.37 -18.32 5.61
CA TYR A 122 2.38 -16.86 5.61
C TYR A 122 2.78 -16.29 4.26
N GLN A 123 2.38 -15.04 4.06
CA GLN A 123 2.76 -14.23 2.90
C GLN A 123 3.38 -12.93 3.39
N ILE A 124 4.51 -12.53 2.80
CA ILE A 124 5.17 -11.26 3.11
C ILE A 124 4.47 -10.15 2.34
N ASP A 125 4.03 -9.13 3.08
CA ASP A 125 3.47 -7.90 2.53
C ASP A 125 4.56 -6.83 2.44
N TRP A 126 5.16 -6.72 1.26
CA TRP A 126 6.30 -5.83 1.02
C TRP A 126 5.95 -4.35 1.13
N ASP A 127 4.71 -3.97 0.78
CA ASP A 127 4.26 -2.58 0.84
C ASP A 127 4.04 -2.14 2.29
N ARG A 128 3.38 -2.99 3.11
CA ARG A 128 3.24 -2.73 4.55
C ARG A 128 4.57 -2.80 5.27
N SER A 129 5.50 -3.66 4.82
CA SER A 129 6.87 -3.68 5.34
C SER A 129 7.58 -2.33 5.11
N ALA A 130 7.39 -1.70 3.96
CA ALA A 130 8.00 -0.41 3.66
C ALA A 130 7.48 0.70 4.60
N LEU A 131 6.19 0.68 4.96
CA LEU A 131 5.60 1.61 5.94
C LEU A 131 6.21 1.40 7.33
N VAL A 132 6.27 0.14 7.78
CA VAL A 132 6.82 -0.21 9.10
C VAL A 132 8.30 0.16 9.21
N ASN A 133 9.08 -0.08 8.15
CA ASN A 133 10.50 0.26 8.07
C ASN A 133 10.75 1.77 7.83
N GLY A 134 9.71 2.59 7.65
CA GLY A 134 9.85 4.02 7.37
C GLY A 134 10.44 4.35 5.99
N LEU A 135 10.47 3.38 5.07
CA LEU A 135 10.91 3.58 3.68
C LEU A 135 9.91 4.40 2.86
N VAL A 136 8.66 4.44 3.32
CA VAL A 136 7.61 5.33 2.83
C VAL A 136 7.00 6.12 3.99
N PRO A 137 6.60 7.38 3.78
CA PRO A 137 6.03 8.19 4.85
C PRO A 137 4.71 7.61 5.38
N ALA A 138 4.57 7.54 6.71
CA ALA A 138 3.38 7.06 7.40
C ALA A 138 2.68 8.21 8.14
N ARG A 139 1.84 8.97 7.41
CA ARG A 139 1.17 10.18 7.91
C ARG A 139 -0.32 9.96 8.11
N PHE A 140 -0.82 10.29 9.30
CA PHE A 140 -2.20 10.08 9.72
C PHE A 140 -2.85 11.38 10.19
N ALA A 141 -4.11 11.60 9.84
CA ALA A 141 -4.86 12.77 10.30
C ALA A 141 -5.40 12.56 11.72
N LEU A 142 -5.40 13.62 12.53
CA LEU A 142 -5.97 13.63 13.88
C LEU A 142 -7.39 14.19 13.87
N THR A 143 -8.26 13.64 14.72
CA THR A 143 -9.58 14.21 14.98
C THR A 143 -9.40 15.53 15.75
N GLY A 144 -9.83 16.65 15.16
CA GLY A 144 -9.55 17.99 15.68
C GLY A 144 -8.53 18.78 14.86
N GLY A 145 -7.93 18.16 13.84
CA GLY A 145 -7.01 18.80 12.91
C GLY A 145 -5.54 18.44 13.15
N GLY A 146 -4.73 18.63 12.10
CA GLY A 146 -3.31 18.29 12.10
C GLY A 146 -3.02 16.90 11.54
N VAL A 147 -1.73 16.68 11.25
CA VAL A 147 -1.20 15.42 10.72
C VAL A 147 -0.10 14.93 11.66
N ARG A 148 -0.17 13.66 12.01
CA ARG A 148 0.84 12.95 12.78
C ARG A 148 1.69 12.10 11.85
N ASP A 149 3.00 12.30 11.91
CA ASP A 149 3.97 11.49 11.18
C ASP A 149 4.46 10.37 12.11
N LEU A 150 4.18 9.12 11.73
CA LEU A 150 4.61 7.91 12.42
C LEU A 150 5.75 7.21 11.68
N THR A 151 6.37 7.84 10.67
CA THR A 151 7.43 7.20 9.86
C THR A 151 8.54 6.61 10.75
N GLY A 152 8.85 5.33 10.56
CA GLY A 152 9.82 4.58 11.37
C GLY A 152 9.31 4.10 12.73
N GLN A 153 8.10 4.48 13.16
CA GLN A 153 7.49 4.03 14.42
C GLN A 153 6.76 2.70 14.22
N THR A 154 7.53 1.61 14.18
CA THR A 154 7.02 0.26 13.91
C THR A 154 5.83 -0.14 14.81
N GLY A 155 5.94 0.07 16.12
CA GLY A 155 4.91 -0.35 17.08
C GLY A 155 3.53 0.27 16.78
N PRO A 156 3.40 1.61 16.83
CA PRO A 156 2.16 2.30 16.50
C PRO A 156 1.64 1.99 15.09
N ILE A 157 2.52 1.91 14.08
CA ILE A 157 2.12 1.56 12.72
C ILE A 157 1.51 0.15 12.68
N MET A 158 2.15 -0.84 13.30
CA MET A 158 1.64 -2.22 13.31
C MET A 158 0.29 -2.33 14.02
N GLU A 159 0.11 -1.61 15.13
CA GLU A 159 -1.15 -1.59 15.87
C GLU A 159 -2.29 -1.02 14.99
N ILE A 160 -2.04 0.10 14.30
CA ILE A 160 -3.00 0.67 13.33
C ILE A 160 -3.28 -0.32 12.21
N LEU A 161 -2.26 -0.94 11.63
CA LEU A 161 -2.44 -1.90 10.54
C LEU A 161 -3.27 -3.12 10.96
N GLN A 162 -3.10 -3.60 12.19
CA GLN A 162 -3.86 -4.71 12.75
C GLN A 162 -5.33 -4.32 13.01
N ILE A 163 -5.59 -3.13 13.56
CA ILE A 163 -6.96 -2.60 13.73
C ILE A 163 -7.67 -2.54 12.37
N LEU A 164 -7.03 -1.94 11.37
CA LEU A 164 -7.59 -1.82 10.02
C LEU A 164 -7.85 -3.19 9.39
N TRP A 165 -6.91 -4.12 9.55
CA TRP A 165 -7.03 -5.48 9.03
C TRP A 165 -8.20 -6.24 9.68
N ALA A 166 -8.33 -6.18 11.00
CA ALA A 166 -9.39 -6.86 11.75
C ALA A 166 -10.79 -6.39 11.34
N HIS A 167 -10.93 -5.11 10.98
CA HIS A 167 -12.18 -4.52 10.53
C HIS A 167 -12.36 -4.52 9.00
N ASN A 168 -11.49 -5.20 8.25
CA ASN A 168 -11.51 -5.25 6.78
C ASN A 168 -11.52 -3.85 6.12
N VAL A 169 -10.83 -2.89 6.74
CA VAL A 169 -10.65 -1.53 6.25
C VAL A 169 -9.31 -1.43 5.53
N SER A 170 -9.33 -1.01 4.27
CA SER A 170 -8.10 -0.71 3.54
C SER A 170 -7.47 0.59 4.05
N LEU A 171 -6.13 0.66 4.09
CA LEU A 171 -5.37 1.88 4.44
C LEU A 171 -5.86 3.13 3.70
N SER A 172 -6.19 3.00 2.40
CA SER A 172 -6.68 4.11 1.57
C SER A 172 -8.10 4.56 1.90
N ARG A 173 -8.90 3.74 2.60
CA ARG A 173 -10.31 4.05 2.90
C ARG A 173 -10.53 4.73 4.24
N MET A 174 -9.50 4.93 5.07
CA MET A 174 -9.67 5.60 6.38
C MET A 174 -10.23 7.03 6.27
N SER A 175 -10.05 7.70 5.12
CA SER A 175 -10.59 9.04 4.86
C SER A 175 -11.98 9.04 4.24
N GLU A 176 -12.57 7.87 3.98
CA GLU A 176 -13.90 7.75 3.39
C GLU A 176 -14.98 7.97 4.48
N PRO A 177 -16.00 8.81 4.21
CA PRO A 177 -17.05 9.20 5.18
C PRO A 177 -18.05 8.08 5.57
N GLY A 178 -17.65 6.81 5.47
CA GLY A 178 -18.44 5.63 5.87
C GLY A 178 -17.64 4.57 6.63
N THR A 179 -16.46 4.92 7.14
CA THR A 179 -15.67 4.03 8.00
C THR A 179 -16.35 3.92 9.36
N ASP A 180 -16.44 2.70 9.89
CA ASP A 180 -16.99 2.42 11.22
C ASP A 180 -16.37 3.36 12.29
N PRO A 181 -17.19 4.13 13.03
CA PRO A 181 -16.68 5.08 14.03
C PRO A 181 -15.82 4.41 15.10
N ALA A 182 -16.10 3.14 15.45
CA ALA A 182 -15.32 2.40 16.44
C ALA A 182 -13.87 2.17 15.97
N VAL A 183 -13.67 1.92 14.68
CA VAL A 183 -12.32 1.78 14.06
C VAL A 183 -11.58 3.11 14.12
N GLY A 184 -12.28 4.21 13.81
CA GLY A 184 -11.73 5.55 13.91
C GLY A 184 -11.26 5.87 15.33
N GLU A 185 -12.06 5.57 16.34
CA GLU A 185 -11.71 5.79 17.74
C GLU A 185 -10.48 4.99 18.18
N GLN A 186 -10.39 3.71 17.79
CA GLN A 186 -9.23 2.87 18.11
C GLN A 186 -7.95 3.42 17.47
N VAL A 187 -7.98 3.78 16.17
CA VAL A 187 -6.82 4.38 15.49
C VAL A 187 -6.42 5.71 16.15
N GLN A 188 -7.38 6.57 16.51
CA GLN A 188 -7.10 7.83 17.21
C GLN A 188 -6.54 7.60 18.62
N ALA A 189 -6.92 6.52 19.30
CA ALA A 189 -6.32 6.14 20.57
C ALA A 189 -4.83 5.78 20.40
N VAL A 190 -4.48 4.99 19.39
CA VAL A 190 -3.08 4.65 19.07
C VAL A 190 -2.28 5.91 18.72
N LEU A 191 -2.83 6.79 17.88
CA LEU A 191 -2.17 8.04 17.49
C LEU A 191 -1.89 8.97 18.69
N ARG A 192 -2.82 9.02 19.66
CA ARG A 192 -2.63 9.77 20.91
C ARG A 192 -1.58 9.11 21.80
N ALA A 193 -1.61 7.79 21.96
CA ALA A 193 -0.62 7.05 22.76
C ALA A 193 0.80 7.16 22.18
N ALA A 194 0.93 7.24 20.86
CA ALA A 194 2.21 7.48 20.18
C ALA A 194 2.73 8.92 20.38
N ALA A 195 1.92 9.85 20.87
CA ALA A 195 2.34 11.23 21.15
C ALA A 195 3.10 11.39 22.47
N THR A 196 2.94 10.43 23.38
CA THR A 196 3.47 10.49 24.73
C THR A 196 4.69 9.59 24.93
N ARG A 197 5.22 9.01 23.85
CA ARG A 197 6.42 8.16 23.84
C ARG A 197 7.56 8.90 23.17
#